data_AF-A0A1I2XN57-F1
#
_entry.id   AF-A0A1I2XN57-F1
#
_cell.length_a   1.000
_cell.length_b   1.000
_cell.length_c   1.000
_cell.angle_alpha   90.00
_cell.angle_beta   90.00
_cell.angle_gamma   90.00
#
_symmetry.space_group_name_H-M   'P 1'
#
loop_
_entity.id
_entity.type
_entity.pdbx_description
1 polymer ?
#
loop_
_entity_poly.entity_id
_entity_poly.type
_entity_poly.pdbx_seq_one_letter_code
_entity_poly.pdbx_strand_id
1 'polypeptide(L)'
;MGALLVISDDLPLTVCLVRALGLEHRCTVHDLYDEAAPLDQSDLIGSDVARLTSEAIVRLQRLLGPQRATGARLSLLAKESQVPLRRF
;
A
#
# COMPACT_ATOMS: atom_id res chain seq x y z
N MET A 1 0.38 19.91 -3.34
CA MET A 1 1.20 18.94 -2.58
C MET A 1 0.55 17.60 -2.77
N GLY A 2 1.32 16.57 -3.15
CA GLY A 2 0.71 15.35 -3.69
C GLY A 2 0.02 14.48 -2.64
N ALA A 3 -1.10 13.86 -3.02
CA ALA A 3 -1.82 12.90 -2.18
C ALA A 3 -1.16 11.52 -2.27
N LEU A 4 -0.96 10.86 -1.12
CA LEU A 4 -0.39 9.53 -1.00
C LEU A 4 -1.50 8.52 -0.70
N LEU A 5 -1.61 7.47 -1.51
CA LEU A 5 -2.41 6.28 -1.19
C LEU A 5 -1.48 5.19 -0.66
N VAL A 6 -1.77 4.63 0.50
CA VAL A 6 -1.07 3.44 1.02
C VAL A 6 -2.02 2.26 1.02
N ILE A 7 -1.69 1.23 0.24
CA ILE A 7 -2.44 -0.04 0.19
C ILE A 7 -1.77 -1.02 1.17
N SER A 8 -2.53 -1.58 2.10
CA SER A 8 -1.99 -2.46 3.15
C SER A 8 -2.83 -3.71 3.39
N ASP A 9 -2.18 -4.80 3.81
CA ASP A 9 -2.83 -6.00 4.36
C ASP A 9 -2.96 -5.98 5.90
N ASP A 10 -2.41 -4.95 6.56
CA ASP A 10 -2.47 -4.73 8.01
C ASP A 10 -2.83 -3.26 8.31
N LEU A 11 -4.12 -2.96 8.18
CA LEU A 11 -4.70 -1.63 8.44
C LEU A 11 -4.29 -1.03 9.80
N PRO A 12 -4.44 -1.74 10.94
CA PRO A 12 -4.08 -1.19 12.25
C PRO A 12 -2.63 -0.73 12.34
N LEU A 13 -1.70 -1.55 11.83
CA LEU A 13 -0.28 -1.23 11.85
C LEU A 13 0.02 -0.04 10.94
N THR A 14 -0.48 -0.05 9.71
CA THR A 14 -0.19 0.99 8.73
C THR A 14 -0.79 2.33 9.15
N VAL A 15 -2.01 2.36 9.72
CA VAL A 15 -2.59 3.59 10.28
C VAL A 15 -1.76 4.13 11.44
N CYS A 16 -1.25 3.26 12.32
CA CYS A 16 -0.35 3.67 13.40
C CYS A 16 0.93 4.32 12.85
N LEU A 17 1.52 3.73 11.82
CA LEU A 17 2.71 4.25 11.16
C LEU A 17 2.45 5.61 10.48
N VAL A 18 1.34 5.76 9.77
CA VAL A 18 0.93 7.03 9.13
C VAL A 18 0.76 8.14 10.17
N ARG A 19 0.15 7.84 11.31
CA ARG A 19 0.00 8.78 12.43
C ARG A 19 1.36 9.14 13.04
N ALA A 20 2.22 8.15 13.29
CA ALA A 20 3.55 8.37 13.86
C ALA A 20 4.44 9.25 12.95
N LEU A 21 4.25 9.17 11.63
CA LEU A 21 4.95 10.01 10.65
C LEU A 21 4.28 11.37 10.40
N GLY A 22 3.14 11.67 11.03
CA GLY A 22 2.40 12.92 10.83
C GLY A 22 1.83 13.08 9.42
N LEU A 23 1.56 11.96 8.72
CA LEU A 23 1.11 11.95 7.32
C LEU A 23 -0.42 11.89 7.17
N GLU A 24 -1.16 11.90 8.28
CA GLU A 24 -2.62 11.68 8.34
C GLU A 24 -3.46 12.62 7.46
N HIS A 25 -2.98 13.84 7.16
CA HIS A 25 -3.69 14.79 6.29
C HIS A 25 -3.34 14.68 4.81
N ARG A 26 -2.38 13.82 4.45
CA ARG A 26 -1.86 13.68 3.08
C ARG A 26 -1.83 12.22 2.62
N CYS A 27 -2.23 11.31 3.49
CA CYS A 27 -2.16 9.87 3.29
C CYS A 27 -3.53 9.24 3.50
N THR A 28 -4.04 8.59 2.47
CA THR A 28 -5.21 7.71 2.57
C THR A 28 -4.72 6.27 2.68
N VAL A 29 -5.14 5.56 3.72
CA VAL A 29 -4.83 4.13 3.88
C VAL A 29 -6.00 3.31 3.35
N HIS A 30 -5.71 2.35 2.50
CA HIS A 30 -6.69 1.47 1.87
C HIS A 30 -6.33 0.01 2.14
N ASP A 31 -7.34 -0.79 2.48
CA ASP A 31 -7.17 -2.22 2.69
C ASP A 31 -7.06 -2.94 1.34
N LEU A 32 -6.07 -3.80 1.18
CA LEU A 32 -5.89 -4.63 -0.01
C LEU A 32 -7.08 -5.57 -0.27
N TYR A 33 -7.76 -6.00 0.79
CA TYR A 33 -8.87 -6.96 0.72
C TYR A 33 -10.24 -6.28 0.71
N ASP A 34 -10.30 -4.95 0.81
CA ASP A 34 -11.54 -4.21 0.56
C ASP A 34 -11.82 -4.20 -0.94
N GLU A 35 -13.09 -4.42 -1.29
CA GLU A 35 -13.57 -4.45 -2.67
C GLU A 35 -13.94 -3.04 -3.17
N ALA A 36 -14.04 -2.06 -2.26
CA ALA A 36 -14.25 -0.67 -2.63
C ALA A 36 -12.97 -0.10 -3.28
N ALA A 37 -13.09 0.55 -4.44
CA ALA A 37 -11.93 1.25 -4.99
C ALA A 37 -11.64 2.53 -4.18
N PRO A 38 -10.37 2.91 -3.97
CA PRO A 38 -10.04 4.20 -3.39
C PRO A 38 -10.60 5.32 -4.28
N LEU A 39 -11.42 6.19 -3.69
CA LEU A 39 -12.15 7.25 -4.40
C LEU A 39 -11.23 8.39 -4.85
N ASP A 40 -10.06 8.54 -4.24
CA ASP A 40 -9.16 9.68 -4.45
C ASP A 40 -8.07 9.39 -5.49
N GLN A 41 -7.89 10.34 -6.41
CA GLN A 41 -6.73 10.38 -7.30
C GLN A 41 -5.49 10.68 -6.46
N SER A 42 -4.55 9.73 -6.44
CA SER A 42 -3.32 9.86 -5.67
C SER A 42 -2.13 10.05 -6.59
N ASP A 43 -1.24 10.96 -6.25
CA ASP A 43 -0.02 11.25 -7.02
C ASP A 43 1.06 10.19 -6.77
N LEU A 44 1.01 9.55 -5.59
CA LEU A 44 1.92 8.52 -5.14
C LEU A 44 1.16 7.36 -4.53
N ILE A 45 1.55 6.12 -4.87
CA ILE A 45 0.96 4.91 -4.32
C ILE A 45 2.05 4.11 -3.61
N GLY A 46 1.91 3.95 -2.30
CA GLY A 46 2.67 3.04 -1.45
C GLY A 46 1.93 1.71 -1.31
N SER A 47 2.67 0.60 -1.25
CA SER A 47 2.11 -0.71 -0.88
C SER A 47 2.89 -1.25 0.32
N ASP A 48 2.21 -1.46 1.45
CA ASP A 48 2.72 -2.10 2.67
C ASP A 48 2.06 -3.47 2.81
N VAL A 49 2.50 -4.42 1.97
CA VAL A 49 1.93 -5.77 1.94
C VAL A 49 2.97 -6.74 2.48
N ALA A 50 2.67 -7.37 3.62
CA ALA A 50 3.61 -8.25 4.30
C ALA A 50 3.93 -9.52 3.48
N ARG A 51 2.96 -10.05 2.73
CA ARG A 51 3.15 -11.22 1.85
C ARG A 51 2.51 -11.01 0.48
N LEU A 52 3.35 -10.94 -0.55
CA LEU A 52 2.92 -10.88 -1.95
C LEU A 52 2.50 -12.27 -2.46
N THR A 53 1.36 -12.77 -2.01
CA THR A 53 0.72 -13.97 -2.58
C THR A 53 0.18 -13.68 -3.97
N SER A 54 -0.11 -14.70 -4.77
CA SER A 54 -0.73 -14.52 -6.08
C SER A 54 -2.06 -13.77 -6.00
N GLU A 55 -2.84 -14.01 -4.95
CA GLU A 55 -4.09 -13.27 -4.69
C GLU A 55 -3.82 -11.80 -4.40
N ALA A 56 -2.86 -11.51 -3.49
CA ALA A 56 -2.47 -10.14 -3.15
C ALA A 56 -2.00 -9.37 -4.38
N ILE A 57 -1.23 -10.01 -5.27
CA ILE A 57 -0.76 -9.42 -6.52
C ILE A 57 -1.94 -9.10 -7.45
N VAL A 58 -2.90 -10.02 -7.62
CA VAL A 58 -4.08 -9.79 -8.48
C VAL A 58 -4.94 -8.65 -7.94
N ARG A 59 -5.17 -8.60 -6.63
CA ARG A 59 -5.92 -7.51 -5.97
C ARG A 59 -5.20 -6.17 -6.15
N LEU A 60 -3.90 -6.14 -5.89
CA LEU A 60 -3.08 -4.94 -6.06
C LEU A 60 -3.12 -4.45 -7.52
N GLN A 61 -3.02 -5.35 -8.50
CA GLN A 61 -3.12 -4.99 -9.91
C GLN A 61 -4.48 -4.38 -10.28
N ARG A 62 -5.58 -4.90 -9.72
CA ARG A 62 -6.92 -4.33 -9.92
C ARG A 62 -7.02 -2.92 -9.35
N LEU A 63 -6.50 -2.69 -8.15
CA LEU A 63 -6.48 -1.37 -7.52
C LEU A 63 -5.59 -0.36 -8.27
N LEU A 64 -4.47 -0.83 -8.82
CA LEU A 64 -3.54 0.02 -9.58
C LEU A 64 -4.01 0.34 -11.00
N GLY A 65 -4.87 -0.50 -11.60
CA GLY A 65 -5.36 -0.32 -12.97
C GLY A 65 -5.92 1.09 -13.23
N PRO A 66 -6.91 1.55 -12.44
CA PRO A 66 -7.47 2.90 -12.57
C PRO A 66 -6.46 4.03 -12.31
N GLN A 67 -5.54 3.84 -11.36
CA GLN A 67 -4.55 4.85 -10.96
C GLN A 67 -3.41 5.02 -11.99
N ARG A 68 -3.09 3.97 -12.76
CA ARG A 68 -2.09 4.06 -13.85
C ARG A 68 -2.56 4.95 -15.00
N ALA A 69 -3.87 5.02 -15.25
CA ALA A 69 -4.43 5.90 -16.27
C ALA A 69 -4.21 7.39 -15.95
N THR A 70 -3.96 7.71 -14.67
CA THR A 70 -3.75 9.06 -14.16
C THR A 70 -2.28 9.45 -14.04
N GLY A 71 -1.34 8.54 -14.33
CA GLY A 71 0.10 8.81 -14.24
C GLY A 71 0.69 8.74 -12.82
N ALA A 72 -0.05 8.16 -11.87
CA ALA A 72 0.41 7.98 -10.49
C ALA A 72 1.70 7.16 -10.43
N ARG A 73 2.67 7.60 -9.60
CA ARG A 73 3.92 6.86 -9.38
C ARG A 73 3.71 5.76 -8.36
N LEU A 74 4.08 4.53 -8.70
CA LEU A 74 4.04 3.39 -7.78
C LEU A 74 5.39 3.28 -7.04
N SER A 75 5.34 3.15 -5.72
CA SER A 75 6.46 2.81 -4.86
C SER A 75 6.06 1.62 -3.97
N LEU A 76 6.77 0.50 -4.12
CA LEU A 76 6.49 -0.70 -3.34
C LEU A 76 7.33 -0.67 -2.06
N LEU A 77 6.68 -0.70 -0.90
CA LEU A 77 7.34 -0.86 0.39
C LEU A 77 7.15 -2.30 0.84
N ALA A 78 7.92 -3.21 0.26
CA ALA A 78 7.95 -4.58 0.76
C ALA A 78 8.64 -4.57 2.13
N LYS A 79 7.96 -5.04 3.18
CA LYS A 79 8.67 -5.38 4.42
C LYS A 79 9.68 -6.45 4.08
N GLU A 80 10.97 -6.21 4.38
CA GLU A 80 11.93 -7.30 4.43
C GLU A 80 11.39 -8.31 5.43
N SER A 81 10.78 -9.38 4.92
CA SER A 81 10.57 -10.58 5.69
C SER A 81 11.96 -10.97 6.16
N GLN A 82 12.21 -10.91 7.47
CA GLN A 82 13.38 -11.55 8.05
C GLN A 82 13.31 -13.02 7.65
N VAL A 83 14.00 -13.38 6.58
CA VAL A 83 14.35 -14.76 6.29
C VAL A 83 15.16 -15.18 7.51
N PRO A 84 14.73 -16.18 8.30
CA PRO A 84 15.58 -16.66 9.37
C PRO A 84 16.85 -17.16 8.69
N LEU A 85 17.96 -16.45 8.92
CA LEU A 85 19.30 -16.93 8.65
C LEU A 85 19.46 -18.20 9.50
N ARG A 86 19.09 -19.34 8.93
CA ARG A 86 19.58 -20.64 9.40
C ARG A 86 21.09 -20.59 9.24
N ARG A 87 21.77 -20.30 10.35
CA ARG A 87 23.18 -20.61 10.51
C ARG A 87 23.30 -22.13 10.32
N PHE A 88 24.03 -22.53 9.28
CA PHE A 88 24.60 -23.86 9.17
C PHE A 88 25.76 -24.00 10.17
#